data_AF-X0UF83-F1
#
_entry.id   AF-X0UF83-F1
#
_cell.length_a   1.000
_cell.length_b   1.000
_cell.length_c   1.000
_cell.angle_alpha   90.00
_cell.angle_beta   90.00
_cell.angle_gamma   90.00
#
_symmetry.space_group_name_H-M   'P 1'
#
loop_
_entity.id
_entity.type
_entity.pdbx_description
1 polymer ?
#
loop_
_entity_poly.entity_id
_entity_poly.type
_entity_poly.pdbx_seq_one_letter_code
_entity_poly.pdbx_strand_id
1 'polypeptide(L)'
;AQVVTIGFVLFLVCLASMGFVEEFTGLMRDQATPFTDAIEWTGLSLEATVAMGLSIPLGFAFSLVGVAARAVLHERAPVDMLGRIFAMQMVLGSLAAIIPLFIVGGLAELVSARVVIILVTAAVLALAIYSHLWVRRQVEALPRAV
;
A
#
# COMPACT_ATOMS: atom_id res chain seq x y z
N ALA A 1 6.03 16.99 -3.02
CA ALA A 1 6.78 15.80 -3.49
C ALA A 1 7.34 14.97 -2.31
N GLN A 2 8.14 15.54 -1.40
CA GLN A 2 8.78 14.80 -0.30
C GLN A 2 7.79 14.05 0.61
N VAL A 3 6.66 14.67 0.97
CA VAL A 3 5.62 14.03 1.82
C VAL A 3 5.02 12.78 1.16
N VAL A 4 4.82 12.80 -0.17
CA VAL A 4 4.33 11.64 -0.93
C VAL A 4 5.35 10.51 -0.88
N THR A 5 6.63 10.82 -1.12
CA THR A 5 7.71 9.83 -1.11
C THR A 5 7.87 9.20 0.27
N ILE A 6 7.86 10.00 1.33
CA ILE A 6 7.96 9.51 2.72
C ILE A 6 6.76 8.60 3.05
N GLY A 7 5.54 9.03 2.73
CA GLY A 7 4.33 8.22 2.95
C GLY A 7 4.37 6.91 2.15
N PHE A 8 4.87 6.94 0.92
CA PHE A 8 4.98 5.76 0.07
C PHE A 8 6.05 4.78 0.55
N VAL A 9 7.21 5.28 1.01
CA VAL A 9 8.25 4.45 1.63
C VAL A 9 7.73 3.81 2.90
N LEU A 10 7.04 4.57 3.76
CA LEU A 10 6.42 4.04 4.96
C LEU A 10 5.39 2.94 4.63
N PHE A 11 4.57 3.17 3.61
CA PHE A 11 3.60 2.17 3.13
C PHE A 11 4.30 0.88 2.69
N LEU A 12 5.36 0.99 1.88
CA LEU A 12 6.13 -0.17 1.43
C LEU A 12 6.81 -0.92 2.57
N VAL A 13 7.38 -0.20 3.55
CA VAL A 13 8.00 -0.82 4.73
C VAL A 13 6.95 -1.56 5.55
N CYS A 14 5.79 -0.95 5.81
CA CYS A 14 4.71 -1.62 6.53
C CYS A 14 4.17 -2.84 5.77
N LEU A 15 4.00 -2.73 4.45
CA LEU A 15 3.50 -3.82 3.62
C LEU A 15 4.49 -4.98 3.58
N ALA A 16 5.79 -4.69 3.46
CA ALA A 16 6.86 -5.68 3.54
C ALA A 16 6.86 -6.36 4.91
N SER A 17 6.81 -5.59 6.01
CA SER A 17 6.75 -6.14 7.38
C SER A 17 5.54 -7.06 7.58
N MET A 18 4.40 -6.75 6.96
CA MET A 18 3.21 -7.61 7.01
C MET A 18 3.44 -8.98 6.37
N GLY A 19 4.29 -9.08 5.34
CA GLY A 19 4.70 -10.34 4.73
C GLY A 19 5.63 -11.19 5.62
N PHE A 20 6.21 -10.61 6.66
CA PHE A 20 7.07 -11.30 7.64
C PHE A 20 6.42 -11.38 9.01
N VAL A 21 5.08 -11.32 9.09
CA VAL A 21 4.35 -11.32 10.36
C VAL A 21 4.61 -12.60 11.15
N GLU A 22 4.73 -13.75 10.48
CA GLU A 22 5.02 -15.06 11.08
C GLU A 22 6.42 -15.11 11.74
N GLU A 23 7.44 -14.51 11.12
CA GLU A 23 8.75 -14.38 11.75
C GLU A 23 8.73 -13.44 12.94
N PHE A 24 8.02 -12.32 12.82
CA PHE A 24 7.94 -11.30 13.86
C PHE A 24 7.23 -11.86 15.10
N THR A 25 6.18 -12.63 14.90
CA THR A 25 5.45 -13.31 15.98
C THR A 25 6.28 -14.44 16.58
N GLY A 26 7.05 -15.18 15.77
CA GLY A 26 8.01 -16.18 16.23
C GLY A 26 9.10 -15.59 17.15
N LEU A 27 9.66 -14.44 16.76
CA LEU A 27 10.65 -13.73 17.59
C LEU A 27 10.03 -13.20 18.90
N MET A 28 8.81 -12.67 18.83
CA MET A 28 8.09 -12.21 20.02
C MET A 28 7.69 -13.35 20.95
N ARG A 29 7.34 -14.53 20.42
CA ARG A 29 6.96 -15.69 21.22
C ARG A 29 8.08 -16.14 22.16
N ASP A 30 9.34 -15.99 21.72
CA ASP A 30 10.53 -16.37 22.50
C ASP A 30 10.86 -15.37 23.63
N GLN A 31 10.33 -14.13 23.55
CA GLN A 31 10.73 -13.02 24.43
C GLN A 31 9.55 -12.38 25.20
N ALA A 32 8.30 -12.64 24.81
CA ALA A 32 7.09 -11.98 25.32
C ALA A 32 6.06 -12.97 25.90
N THR A 33 6.51 -13.93 26.72
CA THR A 33 5.66 -14.90 27.43
C THR A 33 4.50 -14.33 28.25
N PRO A 34 4.56 -13.12 28.87
CA PRO A 34 3.41 -12.58 29.61
C PRO A 34 2.28 -12.07 28.71
N PHE A 35 2.58 -11.69 27.45
CA PHE A 35 1.60 -11.15 26.52
C PHE A 35 0.91 -12.25 25.71
N THR A 36 1.58 -13.39 25.48
CA THR A 36 0.99 -14.55 24.81
C THR A 36 -0.14 -15.16 25.64
N ASP A 37 0.02 -15.24 26.96
CA ASP A 37 -0.99 -15.80 27.87
C ASP A 37 -2.24 -14.91 27.99
N ALA A 38 -2.06 -13.58 27.93
CA ALA A 38 -3.17 -12.63 27.93
C ALA A 38 -3.99 -12.64 26.63
N ILE A 39 -3.34 -12.95 25.50
CA ILE A 39 -3.98 -13.04 24.18
C ILE A 39 -4.68 -14.39 24.00
N GLU A 40 -4.13 -15.49 24.52
CA GLU A 40 -4.80 -16.80 24.51
C GLU A 40 -6.19 -16.75 25.17
N TRP A 41 -6.37 -15.93 26.22
CA TRP A 41 -7.68 -15.73 26.85
C TRP A 41 -8.71 -15.06 25.93
N THR A 42 -8.26 -14.32 24.91
CA THR A 42 -9.14 -13.65 23.93
C THR A 42 -9.51 -14.54 22.74
N GLY A 43 -8.89 -15.72 22.61
CA GLY A 43 -9.11 -16.63 21.46
C GLY A 43 -8.55 -16.15 20.13
N LEU A 44 -7.77 -15.06 20.12
CA LEU A 44 -7.12 -14.50 18.93
C LEU A 44 -5.74 -15.13 18.72
N SER A 45 -5.36 -15.38 17.47
CA SER A 45 -3.98 -15.78 17.15
C SER A 45 -3.04 -14.58 17.33
N LEU A 46 -1.84 -14.83 17.85
CA LEU A 46 -0.79 -13.80 18.01
C LEU A 46 -0.49 -13.10 16.67
N GLU A 47 -0.53 -13.85 15.58
CA GLU A 47 -0.38 -13.35 14.21
C GLU A 47 -1.43 -12.30 13.85
N ALA A 48 -2.70 -12.56 14.17
CA ALA A 48 -3.78 -11.61 13.92
C ALA A 48 -3.57 -10.32 14.73
N THR A 49 -3.17 -10.41 16.00
CA THR A 49 -2.91 -9.23 16.84
C THR A 49 -1.76 -8.37 16.30
N VAL A 50 -0.66 -9.00 15.88
CA VAL A 50 0.48 -8.27 15.29
C VAL A 50 0.09 -7.66 13.94
N ALA A 51 -0.66 -8.38 13.10
CA ALA A 51 -1.19 -7.86 11.84
C ALA A 51 -2.13 -6.66 12.08
N MET A 52 -2.99 -6.73 13.09
CA MET A 52 -3.85 -5.61 13.50
C MET A 52 -3.03 -4.40 13.95
N GLY A 53 -1.97 -4.60 14.74
CA GLY A 53 -1.04 -3.53 15.11
C GLY A 53 -0.36 -2.88 13.91
N LEU A 54 0.11 -3.69 12.95
CA LEU A 54 0.72 -3.20 11.70
C LEU A 54 -0.26 -2.52 10.76
N SER A 55 -1.56 -2.84 10.85
CA SER A 55 -2.60 -2.22 10.00
C SER A 55 -2.76 -0.73 10.27
N ILE A 56 -2.47 -0.27 11.49
CA ILE A 56 -2.59 1.15 11.89
C ILE A 56 -1.63 2.04 11.09
N PRO A 57 -0.29 1.84 11.16
CA PRO A 57 0.64 2.65 10.38
C PRO A 57 0.49 2.41 8.87
N LEU A 58 0.10 1.19 8.45
CA LEU A 58 -0.16 0.90 7.04
C LEU A 58 -1.31 1.73 6.47
N GLY A 59 -2.44 1.78 7.19
CA GLY A 59 -3.61 2.59 6.82
C GLY A 59 -3.28 4.08 6.80
N PHE A 60 -2.54 4.56 7.80
CA PHE A 60 -2.08 5.96 7.83
C PHE A 60 -1.20 6.31 6.63
N ALA A 61 -0.22 5.47 6.31
CA ALA A 61 0.67 5.67 5.16
C ALA A 61 -0.11 5.65 3.84
N PHE A 62 -1.05 4.71 3.68
CA PHE A 62 -1.91 4.63 2.50
C PHE A 62 -2.76 5.89 2.34
N SER A 63 -3.37 6.39 3.42
CA SER A 63 -4.15 7.63 3.39
C SER A 63 -3.29 8.85 3.01
N LEU A 64 -2.09 8.98 3.56
CA LEU A 64 -1.17 10.07 3.22
C LEU A 64 -0.85 10.09 1.73
N VAL A 65 -0.48 8.94 1.15
CA VAL A 65 -0.17 8.81 -0.28
C VAL A 65 -1.41 9.15 -1.12
N GLY A 66 -2.57 8.61 -0.78
CA GLY A 66 -3.81 8.83 -1.52
C GLY A 66 -4.24 10.30 -1.52
N VAL A 67 -4.20 10.97 -0.37
CA VAL A 67 -4.54 12.39 -0.26
C VAL A 67 -3.55 13.26 -1.04
N ALA A 68 -2.25 13.03 -0.87
CA ALA A 68 -1.24 13.84 -1.53
C ALA A 68 -1.22 13.65 -3.05
N ALA A 69 -1.46 12.43 -3.54
CA ALA A 69 -1.60 12.15 -4.97
C ALA A 69 -2.80 12.91 -5.57
N ARG A 70 -3.96 12.86 -4.90
CA ARG A 70 -5.15 13.61 -5.33
C ARG A 70 -4.91 15.12 -5.29
N ALA A 71 -4.28 15.64 -4.24
CA ALA A 71 -3.97 17.07 -4.14
C ALA A 71 -3.15 17.58 -5.34
N VAL A 72 -2.06 16.88 -5.69
CA VAL A 72 -1.20 17.24 -6.84
C VAL A 72 -1.97 17.20 -8.16
N LEU A 73 -2.88 16.24 -8.34
CA LEU A 73 -3.69 16.14 -9.55
C LEU A 73 -4.71 17.29 -9.65
N HIS A 74 -5.31 17.71 -8.54
CA HIS A 74 -6.33 18.77 -8.53
C HIS A 74 -5.76 20.17 -8.60
N GLU A 75 -4.53 20.41 -8.14
CA GLU A 75 -3.84 21.69 -8.34
C GLU A 75 -3.66 22.05 -9.83
N ARG A 76 -3.65 21.04 -10.71
CA ARG A 76 -3.46 21.21 -12.16
C ARG A 76 -4.75 21.14 -12.97
N ALA A 77 -5.89 20.86 -12.33
CA ALA A 77 -7.15 20.66 -13.01
C ALA A 77 -7.90 21.99 -13.22
N PRO A 78 -8.45 22.23 -14.42
CA PRO A 78 -9.25 23.43 -14.67
C PRO A 78 -10.56 23.39 -13.86
N VAL A 79 -10.91 24.53 -13.26
CA VAL A 79 -11.95 24.68 -12.21
C VAL A 79 -13.35 24.29 -12.66
N ASP A 80 -13.65 24.41 -13.95
CA ASP A 80 -14.91 24.07 -14.60
C ASP A 80 -15.11 22.55 -14.79
N MET A 81 -14.01 21.77 -14.85
CA MET A 81 -14.05 20.32 -15.08
C MET A 81 -13.63 19.49 -13.86
N LEU A 82 -13.20 20.14 -12.78
CA LEU A 82 -12.67 19.51 -11.57
C LEU A 82 -13.60 18.40 -11.05
N GLY A 83 -14.89 18.70 -10.86
CA GLY A 83 -15.88 17.72 -10.40
C GLY A 83 -16.04 16.49 -11.32
N ARG A 84 -15.91 16.68 -12.64
CA ARG A 84 -15.96 15.58 -13.62
C ARG A 84 -14.71 14.69 -13.56
N ILE A 85 -13.54 15.32 -13.41
CA ILE A 85 -12.26 14.60 -13.28
C ILE A 85 -12.25 13.77 -12.00
N PHE A 86 -12.69 14.35 -10.88
CA PHE A 86 -12.85 13.64 -9.61
C PHE A 86 -13.75 12.41 -9.73
N ALA A 87 -14.94 12.56 -10.31
CA ALA A 87 -15.88 11.47 -10.49
C ALA A 87 -15.29 10.34 -11.36
N MET A 88 -14.65 10.70 -12.48
CA MET A 88 -14.03 9.73 -13.37
C MET A 88 -12.85 9.02 -12.70
N GLN A 89 -12.00 9.72 -11.95
CA GLN A 89 -10.90 9.11 -11.19
C GLN A 89 -11.41 8.11 -10.16
N MET A 90 -12.51 8.42 -9.46
CA MET A 90 -13.09 7.50 -8.48
C MET A 90 -13.61 6.23 -9.17
N VAL A 91 -14.37 6.38 -10.26
CA VAL A 91 -14.94 5.23 -11.00
C VAL A 91 -13.83 4.38 -11.62
N LEU A 92 -12.88 5.02 -12.32
CA LEU A 92 -11.75 4.31 -12.92
C LEU A 92 -10.87 3.65 -11.87
N GLY A 93 -10.62 4.32 -10.74
CA GLY A 93 -9.86 3.77 -9.63
C GLY A 93 -10.51 2.52 -9.05
N SER A 94 -11.82 2.57 -8.81
CA SER A 94 -12.58 1.42 -8.33
C SER A 94 -12.62 0.28 -9.34
N LEU A 95 -12.85 0.57 -10.62
CA LEU A 95 -12.83 -0.45 -11.69
C LEU A 95 -11.45 -1.08 -11.84
N ALA A 96 -10.39 -0.26 -11.83
CA ALA A 96 -9.01 -0.73 -11.92
C ALA A 96 -8.62 -1.59 -10.71
N ALA A 97 -9.19 -1.34 -9.53
CA ALA A 97 -8.93 -2.11 -8.32
C ALA A 97 -9.52 -3.53 -8.35
N ILE A 98 -10.54 -3.80 -9.18
CA ILE A 98 -11.18 -5.12 -9.28
C ILE A 98 -10.17 -6.16 -9.77
N ILE A 99 -9.39 -5.84 -10.80
CA ILE A 99 -8.43 -6.75 -11.43
C ILE A 99 -7.37 -7.25 -10.44
N PRO A 100 -6.58 -6.39 -9.76
CA PRO A 100 -5.59 -6.85 -8.81
C PRO A 100 -6.23 -7.52 -7.59
N LEU A 101 -7.40 -7.05 -7.12
CA LEU A 101 -8.08 -7.68 -5.99
C LEU A 101 -8.50 -9.12 -6.32
N PHE A 102 -9.03 -9.36 -7.51
CA PHE A 102 -9.40 -10.71 -7.97
C PHE A 102 -8.17 -11.62 -8.09
N ILE A 103 -7.08 -11.11 -8.66
CA ILE A 103 -5.82 -11.86 -8.79
C ILE A 103 -5.24 -12.21 -7.43
N VAL A 104 -5.13 -11.24 -6.52
CA VAL A 104 -4.58 -11.43 -5.17
C VAL A 104 -5.46 -12.35 -4.34
N GLY A 105 -6.79 -12.19 -4.41
CA GLY A 105 -7.74 -13.05 -3.72
C GLY A 105 -7.63 -14.51 -4.20
N GLY A 106 -7.62 -14.73 -5.52
CA GLY A 106 -7.45 -16.07 -6.08
C GLY A 106 -6.09 -16.70 -5.75
N LEU A 107 -5.01 -15.89 -5.74
CA LEU A 107 -3.68 -16.39 -5.35
C LEU A 107 -3.61 -16.74 -3.86
N ALA A 108 -4.34 -16.04 -3.00
CA ALA A 108 -4.38 -16.30 -1.55
C ALA A 108 -5.06 -17.63 -1.20
N GLU A 109 -5.92 -18.16 -2.07
CA GLU A 109 -6.50 -19.49 -1.89
C GLU A 109 -5.54 -20.61 -2.31
N LEU A 110 -4.63 -20.32 -3.25
CA LEU A 110 -3.72 -21.30 -3.84
C LEU A 110 -2.34 -21.33 -3.17
N VAL A 111 -1.94 -20.24 -2.54
CA VAL A 111 -0.60 -20.02 -1.99
C VAL A 111 -0.71 -19.43 -0.58
N SER A 112 0.28 -19.70 0.29
CA SER A 112 0.35 -19.08 1.62
C SER A 112 0.27 -17.55 1.50
N ALA A 113 -0.53 -16.94 2.39
CA ALA A 113 -0.75 -15.49 2.47
C ALA A 113 0.57 -14.71 2.50
N ARG A 114 1.59 -15.26 3.15
CA ARG A 114 2.94 -14.72 3.19
C ARG A 114 3.53 -14.48 1.79
N VAL A 115 3.50 -15.50 0.94
CA VAL A 115 4.06 -15.41 -0.41
C VAL A 115 3.28 -14.38 -1.24
N VAL A 116 1.96 -14.34 -1.08
CA VAL A 116 1.10 -13.39 -1.77
C VAL A 116 1.44 -11.94 -1.37
N ILE A 117 1.58 -11.65 -0.07
CA ILE A 117 1.94 -10.31 0.41
C ILE A 117 3.32 -9.89 -0.10
N ILE A 118 4.30 -10.80 -0.11
CA ILE A 118 5.64 -10.52 -0.65
C ILE A 118 5.58 -10.22 -2.15
N LEU A 119 4.82 -11.01 -2.93
CA LEU A 119 4.64 -10.77 -4.36
C LEU A 119 3.96 -9.43 -4.64
N VAL A 120 2.93 -9.08 -3.87
CA VAL A 120 2.26 -7.77 -3.98
C VAL A 120 3.23 -6.65 -3.66
N THR A 121 4.00 -6.77 -2.57
CA THR A 121 5.01 -5.79 -2.19
C THR A 121 6.04 -5.60 -3.31
N ALA A 122 6.55 -6.70 -3.88
CA ALA A 122 7.50 -6.68 -4.98
C ALA A 122 6.90 -6.04 -6.24
N ALA A 123 5.64 -6.35 -6.57
CA ALA A 123 4.95 -5.78 -7.72
C ALA A 123 4.75 -4.27 -7.57
N VAL A 124 4.33 -3.79 -6.40
CA VAL A 124 4.19 -2.36 -6.11
C VAL A 124 5.54 -1.65 -6.19
N LEU A 125 6.61 -2.26 -5.66
CA LEU A 125 7.96 -1.71 -5.73
C LEU A 125 8.45 -1.63 -7.18
N ALA A 126 8.26 -2.69 -7.97
CA ALA A 126 8.64 -2.71 -9.39
C ALA A 126 7.89 -1.64 -10.18
N LEU A 127 6.59 -1.46 -9.94
CA LEU A 127 5.78 -0.43 -10.58
C LEU A 127 6.24 0.99 -10.18
N ALA A 128 6.63 1.18 -8.92
CA ALA A 128 7.18 2.45 -8.46
C ALA A 128 8.51 2.79 -9.13
N ILE A 129 9.42 1.81 -9.25
CA ILE A 129 10.69 1.97 -9.95
C ILE A 129 10.43 2.28 -11.44
N TYR A 130 9.57 1.50 -12.09
CA TYR A 130 9.18 1.71 -13.48
C TYR A 130 8.63 3.13 -13.71
N SER A 131 7.70 3.56 -12.85
CA SER A 131 7.14 4.92 -12.88
C SER A 131 8.23 5.98 -12.74
N HIS A 132 9.14 5.83 -11.77
CA HIS A 132 10.22 6.80 -11.56
C HIS A 132 11.18 6.89 -12.76
N LEU A 133 11.47 5.77 -13.43
CA LEU A 133 12.35 5.72 -14.60
C LEU A 133 11.68 6.24 -15.88
N TRP A 134 10.38 5.99 -16.07
CA TRP A 134 9.66 6.36 -17.29
C TRP A 134 9.14 7.81 -17.28
N VAL A 135 8.70 8.30 -16.12
CA VAL A 135 8.14 9.66 -15.98
C VAL A 135 9.20 10.73 -16.22
N ARG A 136 10.45 10.51 -15.81
CA ARG A 136 11.55 11.45 -16.11
C ARG A 136 11.76 11.65 -17.61
N ARG A 137 11.68 10.57 -18.40
CA ARG A 137 11.86 10.61 -19.86
C ARG A 137 10.74 11.37 -20.57
N GLN A 138 9.50 11.28 -20.08
CA GLN A 138 8.37 11.99 -20.70
C GLN A 138 8.35 13.48 -20.38
N VAL A 139 8.77 13.88 -19.17
CA VAL A 139 8.86 15.31 -18.80
C VAL A 139 9.96 16.01 -19.58
N GLU A 140 11.07 15.34 -19.87
CA GLU A 140 12.18 15.88 -20.69
C GLU A 140 11.83 15.94 -22.19
N ALA A 141 10.89 15.12 -22.67
CA ALA A 141 10.50 15.04 -24.07
C ALA A 141 9.39 16.03 -24.50
N LEU A 142 8.83 16.82 -23.58
CA LEU A 142 7.82 17.82 -23.92
C LEU A 142 8.50 19.13 -24.36
N PRO A 143 8.24 19.63 -25.58
CA PRO A 143 8.73 20.94 -25.97
C PRO A 143 8.16 21.99 -25.01
N ARG A 144 9.06 22.78 -24.40
CA ARG A 144 8.68 23.91 -23.54
C ARG A 144 7.82 24.85 -24.38
N ALA A 145 6.50 24.79 -24.18
CA ALA A 145 5.58 25.75 -24.75
C ALA A 145 5.94 27.12 -24.13
N VAL A 146 6.44 28.00 -24.99
CA VAL A 146 6.73 29.42 -24.74
C VAL A 146 5.43 30.17 -24.56
#